data_AF-A0A833SQN7-F1
#
_entry.id   AF-A0A833SQN7-F1
#
_cell.length_a   1.000
_cell.length_b   1.000
_cell.length_c   1.000
_cell.angle_alpha   90.00
_cell.angle_beta   90.00
_cell.angle_gamma   90.00
#
_symmetry.space_group_name_H-M   'P 1'
#
loop_
_entity.id
_entity.type
_entity.pdbx_description
1 polymer ?
#
loop_
_entity_poly.entity_id
_entity_poly.type
_entity_poly.pdbx_seq_one_letter_code
_entity_poly.pdbx_strand_id
1 'polypeptide(L)'
;MPFTLCRNGLSLFRAKTRSPLEVGQSLCGERHIGSRIPQLDMNQRAIQIFSGAFFYFMANEVFAAVEIQLASLPLDITLILLPFMVFVPAYFLIGIDHGLSVYFYLQLLIILTRSASVDPAYAIGCYFCRADVATIMGMLILLPMLLFGGLMVASDDTSVHFVWSN
;
A
#
# COMPACT_ATOMS: atom_id res chain seq x y z
N MET A 1 21.98 -15.25 -9.72
CA MET A 1 23.10 -14.45 -10.25
C MET A 1 23.48 -13.38 -9.23
N PRO A 2 24.58 -13.53 -8.46
CA PRO A 2 24.91 -12.64 -7.33
C PRO A 2 25.85 -11.46 -7.67
N PHE A 3 26.15 -11.22 -8.95
CA PHE A 3 27.18 -10.25 -9.36
C PHE A 3 26.73 -8.77 -9.41
N THR A 4 25.47 -8.45 -9.12
CA THR A 4 24.93 -7.08 -9.26
C THR A 4 24.97 -6.25 -7.98
N LEU A 5 25.31 -6.84 -6.83
CA LEU A 5 25.20 -6.17 -5.53
C LEU A 5 26.34 -5.17 -5.25
N CYS A 6 27.56 -5.43 -5.75
CA CYS A 6 28.77 -4.67 -5.38
C CYS A 6 29.00 -3.39 -6.21
N ARG A 7 28.29 -3.20 -7.34
CA ARG A 7 28.45 -1.99 -8.20
C ARG A 7 27.52 -0.83 -7.82
N ASN A 8 26.63 -1.03 -6.84
CA ASN A 8 25.48 -0.17 -6.57
C ASN A 8 25.72 0.88 -5.46
N GLY A 9 26.98 1.29 -5.24
CA GLY A 9 27.30 2.35 -4.25
C GLY A 9 27.01 3.76 -4.76
N LEU A 10 27.18 4.01 -6.07
CA LEU A 10 26.94 5.33 -6.68
C LEU A 10 25.47 5.61 -7.03
N SER A 11 24.69 4.56 -7.30
CA SER A 11 23.23 4.62 -7.44
C SER A 11 22.53 4.84 -6.10
N LEU A 12 23.17 4.48 -4.98
CA LEU A 12 22.71 4.80 -3.63
C LEU A 12 22.68 6.32 -3.38
N PHE A 13 23.66 7.06 -3.91
CA PHE A 13 23.68 8.53 -3.89
C PHE A 13 22.68 9.16 -4.86
N ARG A 14 22.43 8.54 -6.02
CA ARG A 14 21.39 9.00 -6.97
C ARG A 14 19.97 8.66 -6.50
N ALA A 15 19.80 7.63 -5.68
CA ALA A 15 18.53 7.28 -5.03
C ALA A 15 18.12 8.30 -3.94
N LYS A 16 19.09 9.05 -3.39
CA LYS A 16 18.86 10.09 -2.37
C LYS A 16 17.97 11.24 -2.87
N THR A 17 17.96 11.53 -4.17
CA THR A 17 17.11 12.57 -4.78
C THR A 17 15.73 12.05 -5.22
N ARG A 18 15.53 10.73 -5.31
CA ARG A 18 14.24 10.12 -5.68
C ARG A 18 13.36 9.84 -4.46
N SER A 19 13.96 9.44 -3.34
CA SER A 19 13.25 9.16 -2.08
C SER A 19 12.40 10.32 -1.52
N PRO A 20 12.78 11.61 -1.59
CA PRO A 20 11.88 12.70 -1.17
C PRO A 20 10.71 12.93 -2.13
N LEU A 21 10.82 12.50 -3.39
CA LEU A 21 9.77 12.70 -4.41
C LEU A 21 8.63 11.69 -4.25
N GLU A 22 8.95 10.43 -3.96
CA GLU A 22 7.96 9.38 -3.66
C GLU A 22 7.25 9.63 -2.32
N VAL A 23 7.99 10.07 -1.29
CA VAL A 23 7.40 10.53 -0.02
C VAL A 23 6.48 11.72 -0.27
N GLY A 24 6.88 12.66 -1.13
CA GLY A 24 6.07 13.82 -1.52
C GLY A 24 4.77 13.45 -2.26
N GLN A 25 4.79 12.44 -3.14
CA GLN A 25 3.60 11.96 -3.84
C GLN A 25 2.61 11.25 -2.90
N SER A 26 3.11 10.37 -2.02
CA SER A 26 2.26 9.68 -1.03
C SER A 26 1.57 10.68 -0.09
N LEU A 27 2.32 11.64 0.43
CA LEU A 27 1.79 12.71 1.30
C LEU A 27 0.76 13.61 0.58
N CYS A 28 0.90 13.81 -0.73
CA CYS A 28 -0.04 14.61 -1.53
C CYS A 28 -1.38 13.89 -1.73
N GLY A 29 -1.36 12.56 -1.92
CA GLY A 29 -2.56 11.72 -1.98
C GLY A 29 -3.33 11.71 -0.67
N GLU A 30 -2.62 11.58 0.45
CA GLU A 30 -3.22 11.60 1.80
C GLU A 30 -3.81 12.97 2.16
N ARG A 31 -3.14 14.06 1.77
CA ARG A 31 -3.67 15.42 1.95
C ARG A 31 -4.97 15.63 1.16
N HIS A 32 -5.11 15.02 0.00
CA HIS A 32 -6.33 15.12 -0.80
C HIS A 32 -7.52 14.35 -0.18
N ILE A 33 -7.25 13.24 0.51
CA ILE A 33 -8.27 12.41 1.16
C ILE A 33 -8.65 12.94 2.54
N GLY A 34 -7.66 13.32 3.34
CA GLY A 34 -7.88 13.94 4.65
C GLY A 34 -8.61 15.28 4.57
N SER A 35 -8.46 16.02 3.46
CA SER A 35 -9.26 17.24 3.19
C SER A 35 -10.73 16.92 2.88
N ARG A 36 -11.02 15.73 2.34
CA ARG A 36 -12.37 15.33 1.91
C ARG A 36 -13.18 14.64 3.02
N ILE A 37 -12.54 14.12 4.06
CA ILE A 37 -13.16 13.43 5.19
C ILE A 37 -12.82 14.15 6.49
N PRO A 38 -13.50 15.27 6.81
CA PRO A 38 -13.32 15.92 8.11
C PRO A 38 -13.95 15.05 9.21
N GLN A 39 -13.21 14.89 10.33
CA GLN A 39 -13.61 14.40 11.66
C GLN A 39 -15.01 13.74 11.73
N LEU A 40 -15.05 12.42 11.82
CA LEU A 40 -16.28 11.64 11.75
C LEU A 40 -17.14 11.73 13.02
N ASP A 41 -18.43 12.02 12.84
CA ASP A 41 -19.48 11.85 13.86
C ASP A 41 -20.03 10.42 13.82
N MET A 42 -20.19 9.75 14.96
CA MET A 42 -20.52 8.31 15.04
C MET A 42 -21.96 8.01 14.58
N ASN A 43 -22.11 7.74 13.29
CA ASN A 43 -23.36 7.30 12.65
C ASN A 43 -23.10 6.07 11.75
N GLN A 44 -24.13 5.34 11.32
CA GLN A 44 -23.99 4.21 10.39
C GLN A 44 -23.23 4.59 9.10
N ARG A 45 -23.41 5.84 8.64
CA ARG A 45 -22.65 6.43 7.53
C ARG A 45 -21.16 6.55 7.83
N ALA A 46 -20.77 6.83 9.08
CA ALA A 46 -19.37 6.95 9.47
C ALA A 46 -18.63 5.61 9.41
N ILE A 47 -19.30 4.50 9.74
CA ILE A 47 -18.71 3.16 9.63
C ILE A 47 -18.33 2.87 8.16
N GLN A 48 -19.23 3.18 7.22
CA GLN A 48 -18.97 2.96 5.79
C GLN A 48 -17.86 3.88 5.25
N ILE A 49 -17.87 5.16 5.64
CA ILE A 49 -16.82 6.11 5.21
C ILE A 49 -15.46 5.72 5.81
N PHE A 50 -15.44 5.30 7.07
CA PHE A 50 -14.23 4.84 7.76
C PHE A 50 -13.66 3.58 7.09
N SER A 51 -14.50 2.56 6.87
CA SER A 51 -14.10 1.33 6.20
C SER A 51 -13.60 1.59 4.78
N GLY A 52 -14.28 2.45 4.02
CA GLY A 52 -13.85 2.86 2.68
C GLY A 52 -12.53 3.62 2.67
N ALA A 53 -12.31 4.53 3.62
CA ALA A 53 -11.05 5.27 3.75
C ALA A 53 -9.88 4.34 4.11
N PHE A 54 -10.10 3.41 5.04
CA PHE A 54 -9.10 2.42 5.43
C PHE A 54 -8.77 1.46 4.26
N PHE A 55 -9.78 0.98 3.54
CA PHE A 55 -9.58 0.13 2.36
C PHE A 55 -8.81 0.84 1.26
N TYR A 56 -9.14 2.10 0.97
CA TYR A 56 -8.38 2.90 0.00
C TYR A 56 -6.91 3.06 0.44
N PHE A 57 -6.68 3.35 1.72
CA PHE A 57 -5.33 3.50 2.26
C PHE A 57 -4.51 2.21 2.08
N MET A 58 -5.09 1.06 2.44
CA MET A 58 -4.45 -0.25 2.27
C MET A 58 -4.17 -0.57 0.81
N ALA A 59 -5.11 -0.28 -0.09
CA ALA A 59 -4.93 -0.46 -1.52
C ALA A 59 -3.79 0.41 -2.06
N ASN A 60 -3.74 1.68 -1.66
CA ASN A 60 -2.69 2.60 -2.08
C ASN A 60 -1.31 2.14 -1.60
N GLU A 61 -1.20 1.62 -0.38
CA GLU A 61 0.03 1.05 0.17
C GLU A 61 0.50 -0.18 -0.63
N VAL A 62 -0.43 -1.04 -1.05
CA VAL A 62 -0.16 -2.21 -1.90
C VAL A 62 0.32 -1.77 -3.30
N PHE A 63 -0.33 -0.80 -3.94
CA PHE A 63 0.12 -0.26 -5.23
C PHE A 63 1.50 0.40 -5.12
N ALA A 64 1.72 1.19 -4.07
CA ALA A 64 3.01 1.82 -3.80
C ALA A 64 4.12 0.78 -3.59
N ALA A 65 3.82 -0.34 -2.92
CA ALA A 65 4.79 -1.41 -2.71
C ALA A 65 5.26 -2.03 -4.05
N VAL A 66 4.36 -2.19 -5.02
CA VAL A 66 4.70 -2.74 -6.35
C VAL A 66 5.60 -1.79 -7.14
N GLU A 67 5.34 -0.48 -7.10
CA GLU A 67 6.20 0.50 -7.78
C GLU A 67 7.61 0.57 -7.17
N ILE A 68 7.70 0.55 -5.83
CA ILE A 68 8.97 0.67 -5.09
C ILE A 68 9.93 -0.50 -5.37
N GLN A 69 9.41 -1.72 -5.53
CA GLN A 69 10.24 -2.89 -5.81
C GLN A 69 10.95 -2.81 -7.16
N LEU A 70 10.30 -2.23 -8.16
CA LEU A 70 10.91 -2.06 -9.48
C LEU A 70 11.86 -0.86 -9.54
N ALA A 71 11.82 0.02 -8.53
CA ALA A 71 12.65 1.20 -8.45
C ALA A 71 14.05 0.97 -7.82
N SER A 72 14.44 -0.27 -7.47
CA SER A 72 15.78 -0.66 -6.96
C SER A 72 16.20 -0.02 -5.62
N LEU A 73 15.24 0.25 -4.73
CA LEU A 73 15.49 0.80 -3.39
C LEU A 73 16.00 -0.26 -2.39
N PRO A 74 16.71 0.14 -1.31
CA PRO A 74 17.03 -0.76 -0.21
C PRO A 74 15.73 -1.20 0.48
N LEU A 75 15.30 -2.42 0.19
CA LEU A 75 13.99 -2.96 0.57
C LEU A 75 13.75 -2.90 2.08
N ASP A 76 14.76 -3.19 2.90
CA ASP A 76 14.59 -3.34 4.35
C ASP A 76 14.12 -2.06 5.06
N ILE A 77 14.74 -0.91 4.76
CA ILE A 77 14.44 0.33 5.50
C ILE A 77 13.16 0.98 4.94
N THR A 78 12.95 0.93 3.62
CA THR A 78 11.78 1.53 2.97
C THR A 78 10.50 0.75 3.27
N LEU A 79 10.58 -0.57 3.51
CA LEU A 79 9.42 -1.39 3.87
C LEU A 79 8.77 -0.92 5.18
N ILE A 80 9.57 -0.46 6.14
CA ILE A 80 9.10 -0.06 7.47
C ILE A 80 8.94 1.47 7.54
N LEU A 81 9.92 2.26 7.10
CA LEU A 81 9.90 3.70 7.32
C LEU A 81 8.75 4.41 6.59
N LEU A 82 8.44 3.96 5.36
CA LEU A 82 7.43 4.60 4.52
C LEU A 82 6.01 4.45 5.07
N PRO A 83 5.51 3.25 5.43
CA PRO A 83 4.18 3.11 6.01
C PRO A 83 4.06 3.85 7.35
N PHE A 84 5.13 4.00 8.13
CA PHE A 84 5.11 4.82 9.35
C PHE A 84 4.93 6.32 9.02
N MET A 85 5.65 6.86 8.05
CA MET A 85 5.56 8.29 7.69
C MET A 85 4.22 8.68 7.06
N VAL A 86 3.58 7.73 6.37
CA VAL A 86 2.30 7.89 5.68
C VAL A 86 1.16 7.66 6.69
N PHE A 87 1.19 6.56 7.45
CA PHE A 87 0.10 6.24 8.37
C PHE A 87 -0.05 7.21 9.55
N VAL A 88 1.03 7.77 10.09
CA VAL A 88 0.97 8.74 11.22
C VAL A 88 0.08 9.95 10.91
N PRO A 89 0.30 10.71 9.81
CA PRO A 89 -0.59 11.80 9.45
C PRO A 89 -1.99 11.33 9.04
N ALA A 90 -2.13 10.19 8.37
CA ALA A 90 -3.44 9.64 8.02
C ALA A 90 -4.29 9.31 9.26
N TYR A 91 -3.69 8.70 10.28
CA TYR A 91 -4.35 8.38 11.55
C TYR A 91 -4.84 9.66 12.26
N PHE A 92 -4.04 10.73 12.23
CA PHE A 92 -4.41 12.01 12.80
C PHE A 92 -5.51 12.74 12.01
N LEU A 93 -5.51 12.61 10.67
CA LEU A 93 -6.52 13.21 9.79
C LEU A 93 -7.88 12.52 9.87
N ILE A 94 -7.91 11.19 10.00
CA ILE A 94 -9.16 10.42 10.15
C ILE A 94 -9.82 10.71 11.51
N GLY A 95 -9.03 11.08 12.53
CA GLY A 95 -9.57 11.51 13.83
C GLY A 95 -10.17 10.37 14.64
N ILE A 96 -9.55 9.18 14.61
CA ILE A 96 -10.02 8.04 15.39
C ILE A 96 -9.59 8.20 16.85
N ASP A 97 -10.51 8.58 17.73
CA ASP A 97 -10.26 8.67 19.18
C ASP A 97 -10.28 7.30 19.89
N HIS A 98 -9.77 6.24 19.24
CA HIS A 98 -9.79 4.88 19.79
C HIS A 98 -8.51 4.49 20.56
N GLY A 99 -7.63 5.48 20.80
CA GLY A 99 -6.42 5.32 21.62
C GLY A 99 -5.21 4.69 20.89
N LEU A 100 -4.04 4.78 21.52
CA LEU A 100 -2.76 4.35 20.95
C LEU A 100 -2.66 2.84 20.71
N SER A 101 -3.45 2.02 21.40
CA SER A 101 -3.44 0.57 21.19
C SER A 101 -3.93 0.20 19.79
N VAL A 102 -5.00 0.84 19.31
CA VAL A 102 -5.54 0.61 17.96
C VAL A 102 -4.55 1.05 16.89
N TYR A 103 -3.83 2.16 17.13
CA TYR A 103 -2.75 2.60 16.26
C TYR A 103 -1.69 1.51 16.06
N PHE A 104 -1.22 0.84 17.12
CA PHE A 104 -0.21 -0.21 16.99
C PHE A 104 -0.72 -1.41 16.18
N TYR A 105 -1.97 -1.83 16.37
CA TYR A 105 -2.56 -2.94 15.60
C TYR A 105 -2.67 -2.59 14.11
N LEU A 106 -3.19 -1.40 13.80
CA LEU A 106 -3.34 -0.96 12.40
C LEU A 106 -1.97 -0.75 11.74
N GLN A 107 -0.99 -0.20 12.46
CA GLN A 107 0.37 -0.03 11.96
C GLN A 107 1.02 -1.38 11.62
N LEU A 108 0.81 -2.41 12.46
CA LEU A 108 1.31 -3.76 12.21
C LEU A 108 0.64 -4.36 10.97
N LEU A 109 -0.68 -4.23 10.83
CA LEU A 109 -1.43 -4.71 9.67
C LEU A 109 -0.94 -4.07 8.35
N ILE A 110 -0.63 -2.78 8.35
CA ILE A 110 -0.11 -2.08 7.17
C ILE A 110 1.27 -2.63 6.80
N ILE A 111 2.16 -2.80 7.78
CA ILE A 111 3.50 -3.36 7.54
C ILE A 111 3.41 -4.79 7.01
N LEU A 112 2.54 -5.61 7.59
CA LEU A 112 2.32 -6.99 7.15
C LEU A 112 1.76 -7.04 5.73
N THR A 113 0.78 -6.20 5.41
CA THR A 113 0.17 -6.14 4.07
C THR A 113 1.17 -5.67 3.03
N ARG A 114 1.97 -4.65 3.36
CA ARG A 114 3.05 -4.17 2.51
C ARG A 114 4.10 -5.26 2.26
N SER A 115 4.44 -6.07 3.28
CA SER A 115 5.34 -7.22 3.09
C SER A 115 4.73 -8.30 2.20
N ALA A 116 3.46 -8.67 2.40
CA ALA A 116 2.78 -9.68 1.60
C ALA A 116 2.60 -9.26 0.13
N SER A 117 2.50 -7.95 -0.15
CA SER A 117 2.45 -7.43 -1.52
C SER A 117 3.81 -7.47 -2.22
N VAL A 118 4.92 -7.57 -1.48
CA VAL A 118 6.25 -7.59 -2.05
C VAL A 118 6.58 -8.92 -2.72
N ASP A 119 6.23 -10.03 -2.08
CA ASP A 119 6.50 -11.36 -2.63
C ASP A 119 5.93 -11.60 -4.05
N PRO A 120 4.64 -11.34 -4.35
CA PRO A 120 4.10 -11.54 -5.68
C PRO A 120 4.65 -10.55 -6.70
N ALA A 121 4.92 -9.31 -6.30
CA ALA A 121 5.49 -8.30 -7.21
C ALA A 121 6.93 -8.64 -7.60
N TYR A 122 7.73 -9.19 -6.68
CA TYR A 122 9.05 -9.74 -7.00
C TYR A 122 8.97 -10.92 -7.96
N ALA A 123 8.01 -11.82 -7.76
CA ALA A 123 7.78 -12.96 -8.65
C ALA A 123 7.40 -12.51 -10.08
N ILE A 124 6.50 -11.53 -10.20
CA ILE A 124 6.11 -10.92 -11.48
C ILE A 124 7.30 -10.22 -12.13
N GLY A 125 8.13 -9.52 -11.36
CA GLY A 125 9.35 -8.86 -11.83
C GLY A 125 10.39 -9.84 -12.38
N CYS A 126 10.43 -11.08 -11.86
CA CYS A 126 11.29 -12.14 -12.38
C CYS A 126 10.74 -12.78 -13.67
N TYR A 127 9.41 -12.74 -13.88
CA TYR A 127 8.76 -13.29 -15.06
C TYR A 127 8.91 -12.37 -16.29
N PHE A 128 8.86 -11.04 -16.11
CA PHE A 128 8.93 -10.08 -17.20
C PHE A 128 10.31 -9.41 -17.31
N CYS A 129 10.88 -9.40 -18.52
CA CYS A 129 12.22 -8.82 -18.78
C CYS A 129 12.24 -7.27 -18.82
N ARG A 130 11.08 -6.61 -18.65
CA ARG A 130 10.93 -5.16 -18.79
C ARG A 130 10.12 -4.57 -17.63
N ALA A 131 10.71 -3.62 -16.92
CA ALA A 131 10.16 -3.01 -15.72
C ALA A 131 8.78 -2.35 -15.94
N ASP A 132 8.59 -1.58 -17.02
CA ASP A 132 7.27 -0.97 -17.32
C ASP A 132 6.15 -2.01 -17.46
N VAL A 133 6.44 -3.14 -18.09
CA VAL A 133 5.44 -4.19 -18.34
C VAL A 133 5.10 -4.92 -17.05
N ALA A 134 6.12 -5.19 -16.21
CA ALA A 134 5.92 -5.82 -14.91
C ALA A 134 5.04 -4.98 -13.97
N THR A 135 5.23 -3.65 -13.93
CA THR A 135 4.40 -2.76 -13.10
C THR A 135 2.94 -2.77 -13.57
N ILE A 136 2.69 -2.65 -14.88
CA ILE A 136 1.32 -2.70 -15.43
C ILE A 136 0.65 -4.04 -15.10
N MET A 137 1.38 -5.15 -15.24
CA MET A 137 0.87 -6.47 -14.91
C MET A 137 0.61 -6.63 -13.41
N GLY A 138 1.46 -6.08 -12.54
CA GLY A 138 1.24 -6.05 -11.10
C GLY A 138 -0.05 -5.30 -10.74
N MET A 139 -0.27 -4.11 -11.32
CA MET A 139 -1.51 -3.34 -11.12
C MET A 139 -2.74 -4.10 -11.62
N LEU A 140 -2.62 -4.79 -12.77
CA LEU A 140 -3.71 -5.58 -13.36
C LEU A 140 -4.09 -6.79 -12.48
N ILE A 141 -3.12 -7.43 -11.84
CA ILE A 141 -3.33 -8.59 -10.94
C ILE A 141 -3.87 -8.14 -9.57
N LEU A 142 -3.44 -6.98 -9.09
CA LEU A 142 -3.91 -6.43 -7.81
C LEU A 142 -5.36 -5.97 -7.84
N LEU A 143 -5.83 -5.42 -8.97
CA LEU A 143 -7.20 -4.94 -9.11
C LEU A 143 -8.29 -6.00 -8.78
N PRO A 144 -8.25 -7.23 -9.33
CA PRO A 144 -9.21 -8.26 -8.97
C PRO A 144 -9.05 -8.73 -7.52
N MET A 145 -7.84 -8.77 -6.97
CA MET A 145 -7.62 -9.08 -5.55
C MET A 145 -8.29 -8.05 -4.63
N LEU A 146 -8.23 -6.77 -5.01
CA LEU A 146 -8.92 -5.70 -4.30
C LEU A 146 -10.44 -5.84 -4.39
N LEU A 147 -10.96 -6.25 -5.56
CA LEU A 147 -12.39 -6.44 -5.80
C LEU A 147 -12.99 -7.51 -4.89
N PHE A 148 -12.27 -8.62 -4.67
CA PHE A 148 -12.68 -9.71 -3.79
C PHE A 148 -12.33 -9.50 -2.31
N GLY A 149 -11.80 -8.33 -1.92
CA GLY A 149 -11.44 -8.01 -0.52
C GLY A 149 -12.62 -7.78 0.43
N GLY A 150 -13.83 -8.28 0.10
CA GLY A 150 -15.02 -8.25 0.96
C GLY A 150 -15.76 -6.92 1.08
N LEU A 151 -15.14 -5.78 0.70
CA LEU A 151 -15.78 -4.46 0.78
C LEU A 151 -16.63 -4.11 -0.46
N MET A 152 -16.13 -4.43 -1.66
CA MET A 152 -16.79 -4.06 -2.93
C MET A 152 -17.81 -5.10 -3.38
N VAL A 153 -17.52 -6.37 -3.12
CA VAL A 153 -18.41 -7.50 -3.36
C VAL A 153 -18.57 -8.23 -2.04
N ALA A 154 -19.81 -8.35 -1.57
CA ALA A 154 -20.12 -9.11 -0.37
C ALA A 154 -19.76 -10.58 -0.59
N SER A 155 -19.06 -11.19 0.36
CA SER A 155 -18.61 -12.58 0.22
C SER A 155 -19.76 -13.56 0.06
N ASP A 156 -20.85 -13.33 0.78
CA ASP A 156 -21.99 -14.22 0.82
C ASP A 156 -22.85 -14.18 -0.46
N ASP A 157 -22.75 -13.10 -1.24
CA ASP A 157 -23.50 -12.92 -2.49
C ASP A 157 -22.70 -13.34 -3.74
N THR A 158 -21.48 -13.86 -3.58
CA THR A 158 -20.68 -14.33 -4.71
C THR A 158 -21.18 -15.67 -5.26
N SER A 159 -21.22 -15.80 -6.59
CA SER A 159 -21.60 -17.07 -7.24
C SER A 159 -20.63 -18.19 -6.84
N VAL A 160 -21.11 -19.44 -6.76
CA VAL A 160 -20.36 -20.64 -6.32
C VAL A 160 -18.98 -20.83 -6.97
N HIS A 161 -18.75 -20.26 -8.16
CA HIS A 161 -17.47 -20.33 -8.86
C HIS A 161 -16.36 -19.44 -8.26
N PHE A 162 -16.72 -18.41 -7.49
CA PHE A 162 -15.78 -17.44 -6.92
C PHE A 162 -15.60 -17.57 -5.39
N VAL A 163 -16.31 -18.51 -4.75
CA VAL A 163 -16.25 -18.74 -3.29
C VAL A 163 -14.85 -19.08 -2.79
N TRP A 164 -14.00 -19.69 -3.63
CA TRP A 164 -12.62 -20.03 -3.26
C TRP A 164 -11.65 -18.83 -3.32
N SER A 165 -12.04 -17.76 -4.00
CA SER A 165 -11.23 -16.55 -4.13
C SER A 165 -11.55 -15.50 -3.05
N ASN A 166 -12.54 -15.77 -2.20
CA ASN A 166 -12.97 -14.96 -1.06
C ASN A 166 -12.57 -15.65 0.24
#